data_AF-A0AAE5XIE4-F1
#
_entry.id   AF-A0AAE5XIE4-F1
#
_cell.length_a   1.000
_cell.length_b   1.000
_cell.length_c   1.000
_cell.angle_alpha   90.00
_cell.angle_beta   90.00
_cell.angle_gamma   90.00
#
_symmetry.space_group_name_H-M   'P 1'
#
loop_
_entity.id
_entity.type
_entity.pdbx_description
1 polymer ?
#
loop_
_entity_poly.entity_id
_entity_poly.type
_entity_poly.pdbx_seq_one_letter_code
_entity_poly.pdbx_strand_id
1 'polypeptide(L)'
;MKKPRGALTLAEGRYDYKTNVSLALDNDIQEKDVMVRTCLHSFEEWRATHHDYSYVFPFIAWIRGEGVQAGIVDSREVWVFQVDATRTQDIIQAVRVGMFFFNLTADDLLRDVYVKNLDVGDELGASAPALVNANRTLYENTGVALREAAGALGCGGDLNFWIYSHNNNPRMPQNALHEAVSSAGARSIVTDSVKAHWARVGNNQGDPGPLCKSDLHRAIF
;
A
#
# COMPACT_ATOMS: atom_id res chain seq x y z
N MET A 1 -17.43 7.44 -22.20
CA MET A 1 -17.25 7.64 -20.74
C MET A 1 -15.78 7.39 -20.42
N LYS A 2 -15.19 8.17 -19.50
CA LYS A 2 -13.81 7.98 -19.06
C LYS A 2 -13.73 6.69 -18.24
N LYS A 3 -12.74 5.83 -18.49
CA LYS A 3 -12.55 4.61 -17.70
C LYS A 3 -12.23 5.01 -16.24
N PRO A 4 -12.92 4.45 -15.24
CA PRO A 4 -12.63 4.76 -13.83
C PRO A 4 -11.19 4.40 -13.48
N ARG A 5 -10.54 5.25 -12.68
CA ARG A 5 -9.17 5.08 -12.19
C ARG A 5 -9.20 4.56 -10.76
N GLY A 6 -8.77 3.33 -10.54
CA GLY A 6 -8.61 2.78 -9.21
C GLY A 6 -7.20 2.96 -8.66
N ALA A 7 -7.06 2.71 -7.36
CA ALA A 7 -5.76 2.49 -6.72
C ALA A 7 -5.90 1.44 -5.62
N LEU A 8 -4.80 0.72 -5.39
CA LEU A 8 -4.61 -0.16 -4.24
C LEU A 8 -3.68 0.55 -3.25
N THR A 9 -3.97 0.47 -1.96
CA THR A 9 -2.98 0.79 -0.92
C THR A 9 -2.65 -0.46 -0.12
N LEU A 10 -1.37 -0.61 0.19
CA LEU A 10 -0.86 -1.73 0.97
C LEU A 10 -0.45 -1.28 2.37
N ALA A 11 -0.70 -2.15 3.35
CA ALA A 11 -0.23 -2.01 4.73
C ALA A 11 -0.64 -0.67 5.38
N GLU A 12 -1.88 -0.24 5.16
CA GLU A 12 -2.45 0.88 5.89
C GLU A 12 -2.55 0.55 7.38
N GLY A 13 -2.11 1.48 8.22
CA GLY A 13 -2.30 1.40 9.67
C GLY A 13 -3.60 2.09 10.07
N ARG A 14 -3.46 3.37 10.47
CA ARG A 14 -4.61 4.18 10.91
C ARG A 14 -5.28 4.98 9.78
N TYR A 15 -6.60 5.07 9.84
CA TYR A 15 -7.45 5.81 8.91
C TYR A 15 -7.09 7.31 8.82
N ASP A 16 -6.82 7.97 9.95
CA ASP A 16 -6.38 9.38 10.01
C ASP A 16 -5.13 9.66 9.18
N TYR A 17 -4.34 8.62 8.94
CA TYR A 17 -3.06 8.70 8.25
C TYR A 17 -3.05 7.89 6.96
N LYS A 18 -4.24 7.62 6.39
CA LYS A 18 -4.40 6.88 5.15
C LYS A 18 -3.55 7.46 4.04
N THR A 19 -3.03 6.59 3.20
CA THR A 19 -2.13 6.97 2.12
C THR A 19 -2.86 7.84 1.09
N ASN A 20 -2.25 8.96 0.69
CA ASN A 20 -2.79 9.80 -0.37
C ASN A 20 -2.52 9.13 -1.72
N VAL A 21 -3.57 8.60 -2.36
CA VAL A 21 -3.46 7.88 -3.65
C VAL A 21 -3.55 8.81 -4.86
N SER A 22 -3.72 10.11 -4.66
CA SER A 22 -3.83 11.07 -5.77
C SER A 22 -2.50 11.73 -6.12
N LEU A 23 -1.44 11.46 -5.36
CA LEU A 23 -0.14 12.07 -5.62
C LEU A 23 0.61 11.32 -6.73
N ALA A 24 1.23 12.08 -7.63
CA ALA A 24 2.20 11.62 -8.60
C ALA A 24 3.49 12.47 -8.50
N LEU A 25 4.52 12.13 -9.28
CA LEU A 25 5.80 12.85 -9.28
C LEU A 25 5.62 14.32 -9.69
N ASP A 26 6.55 15.17 -9.25
CA ASP A 26 6.66 16.57 -9.64
C ASP A 26 5.41 17.41 -9.32
N ASN A 27 4.76 17.10 -8.18
CA ASN A 27 3.50 17.70 -7.71
C ASN A 27 2.30 17.49 -8.65
N ASP A 28 2.33 16.52 -9.56
CA ASP A 28 1.15 16.15 -10.34
C ASP A 28 0.09 15.50 -9.45
N ILE A 29 -1.18 15.77 -9.75
CA ILE A 29 -2.34 15.22 -9.02
C ILE A 29 -3.15 14.35 -9.98
N GLN A 30 -3.21 13.06 -9.66
CA GLN A 30 -3.97 12.07 -10.39
C GLN A 30 -5.08 11.48 -9.52
N GLU A 31 -6.20 12.19 -9.45
CA GLU A 31 -7.37 11.72 -8.70
C GLU A 31 -7.78 10.30 -9.12
N LYS A 32 -8.08 9.49 -8.11
CA LYS A 32 -8.57 8.11 -8.25
C LYS A 32 -10.05 8.10 -7.94
N ASP A 33 -10.84 7.48 -8.81
CA ASP A 33 -12.28 7.34 -8.67
C ASP A 33 -12.65 6.39 -7.52
N VAL A 34 -11.86 5.33 -7.31
CA VAL A 34 -12.09 4.34 -6.25
C VAL A 34 -10.78 3.86 -5.63
N MET A 35 -10.85 3.36 -4.40
CA MET A 35 -9.71 2.85 -3.64
C MET A 35 -10.03 1.54 -2.95
N VAL A 36 -9.10 0.59 -3.08
CA VAL A 36 -9.00 -0.58 -2.20
C VAL A 36 -7.86 -0.33 -1.23
N ARG A 37 -8.15 -0.37 0.06
CA ARG A 37 -7.13 -0.22 1.11
C ARG A 37 -6.93 -1.53 1.82
N THR A 38 -5.68 -1.91 2.06
CA THR A 38 -5.40 -3.14 2.80
C THR A 38 -4.71 -2.84 4.12
N CYS A 39 -5.03 -3.62 5.15
CA CYS A 39 -4.48 -3.49 6.48
C CYS A 39 -4.11 -4.89 7.01
N LEU A 40 -3.03 -4.98 7.77
CA LEU A 40 -2.61 -6.23 8.42
C LEU A 40 -3.51 -6.59 9.62
N HIS A 41 -4.07 -5.58 10.28
CA HIS A 41 -4.99 -5.77 11.41
C HIS A 41 -6.31 -6.39 10.96
N SER A 42 -6.94 -7.15 11.86
CA SER A 42 -8.34 -7.51 11.73
C SER A 42 -9.25 -6.27 11.81
N PHE A 43 -10.49 -6.40 11.33
CA PHE A 43 -11.48 -5.33 11.46
C PHE A 43 -11.66 -4.89 12.92
N GLU A 44 -11.58 -5.82 13.87
CA GLU A 44 -11.78 -5.53 15.29
C GLU A 44 -10.62 -4.73 15.90
N GLU A 45 -9.38 -5.11 15.61
CA GLU A 45 -8.19 -4.36 16.02
C GLU A 45 -8.13 -2.98 15.36
N TRP A 46 -8.48 -2.93 14.07
CA TRP A 46 -8.63 -1.67 13.36
C TRP A 46 -9.72 -0.82 14.03
N ARG A 47 -10.93 -1.33 14.24
CA ARG A 47 -12.03 -0.59 14.87
C ARG A 47 -11.66 -0.08 16.28
N ALA A 48 -10.95 -0.88 17.06
CA ALA A 48 -10.50 -0.51 18.40
C ALA A 48 -9.52 0.68 18.42
N THR A 49 -8.87 0.98 17.30
CA THR A 49 -7.96 2.14 17.18
C THR A 49 -8.62 3.34 16.48
N HIS A 50 -9.90 3.22 16.08
CA HIS A 50 -10.61 4.15 15.19
C HIS A 50 -12.01 4.52 15.72
N HIS A 51 -12.10 4.85 17.02
CA HIS A 51 -13.37 5.09 17.72
C HIS A 51 -14.25 6.19 17.12
N ASP A 52 -13.69 7.14 16.37
CA ASP A 52 -14.42 8.25 15.76
C ASP A 52 -15.01 7.93 14.37
N TYR A 53 -14.69 6.77 13.79
CA TYR A 53 -15.15 6.35 12.47
C TYR A 53 -16.36 5.41 12.58
N SER A 54 -17.51 6.00 12.90
CA SER A 54 -18.76 5.28 13.21
C SER A 54 -19.45 4.59 12.02
N TYR A 55 -18.87 4.62 10.81
CA TYR A 55 -19.59 4.32 9.56
C TYR A 55 -18.95 3.22 8.70
N VAL A 56 -17.91 2.53 9.17
CA VAL A 56 -17.43 1.38 8.41
C VAL A 56 -18.43 0.24 8.53
N PHE A 57 -19.02 -0.17 7.41
CA PHE A 57 -19.93 -1.30 7.35
C PHE A 57 -19.13 -2.58 7.06
N PRO A 58 -18.84 -3.41 8.08
CA PRO A 58 -18.09 -4.63 7.88
C PRO A 58 -18.92 -5.65 7.11
N PHE A 59 -18.26 -6.43 6.26
CA PHE A 59 -18.85 -7.55 5.56
C PHE A 59 -17.81 -8.64 5.30
N ILE A 60 -18.28 -9.85 5.04
CA ILE A 60 -17.43 -10.94 4.56
C ILE A 60 -17.67 -11.10 3.06
N ALA A 61 -16.65 -10.83 2.27
CA ALA A 61 -16.68 -11.08 0.83
C ALA A 61 -16.36 -12.57 0.58
N TRP A 62 -17.27 -13.28 -0.08
CA TRP A 62 -17.05 -14.68 -0.47
C TRP A 62 -16.35 -14.73 -1.81
N ILE A 63 -15.02 -14.83 -1.79
CA ILE A 63 -14.20 -14.81 -3.00
C ILE A 63 -13.64 -16.21 -3.24
N ARG A 64 -14.12 -16.87 -4.30
CA ARG A 64 -13.70 -18.23 -4.70
C ARG A 64 -13.75 -19.27 -3.56
N GLY A 65 -14.73 -19.16 -2.66
CA GLY A 65 -14.93 -20.09 -1.55
C GLY A 65 -14.20 -19.73 -0.27
N GLU A 66 -13.40 -18.66 -0.26
CA GLU A 66 -12.77 -18.11 0.93
C GLU A 66 -13.53 -16.88 1.42
N GLY A 67 -13.70 -16.76 2.74
CA GLY A 67 -14.27 -15.58 3.37
C GLY A 67 -13.18 -14.55 3.62
N VAL A 68 -13.29 -13.39 2.98
CA VAL A 68 -12.35 -12.27 3.13
C VAL A 68 -13.02 -11.17 3.94
N GLN A 69 -12.40 -10.76 5.05
CA GLN A 69 -12.94 -9.71 5.90
C GLN A 69 -12.70 -8.33 5.25
N ALA A 70 -13.79 -7.58 5.05
CA ALA A 70 -13.74 -6.27 4.42
C ALA A 70 -14.71 -5.29 5.09
N GLY A 71 -14.58 -4.01 4.77
CA GLY A 71 -15.42 -2.94 5.29
C GLY A 71 -15.60 -1.81 4.30
N ILE A 72 -16.84 -1.35 4.12
CA ILE A 72 -17.15 -0.20 3.28
C ILE A 72 -17.04 1.05 4.15
N VAL A 73 -16.15 1.97 3.80
CA VAL A 73 -16.05 3.26 4.50
C VAL A 73 -16.97 4.27 3.84
N ASP A 74 -16.93 4.35 2.51
CA ASP A 74 -17.81 5.19 1.69
C ASP A 74 -18.02 4.56 0.31
N SER A 75 -18.74 5.25 -0.58
CA SER A 75 -19.05 4.77 -1.93
C SER A 75 -17.83 4.58 -2.86
N ARG A 76 -16.66 5.10 -2.48
CA ARG A 76 -15.41 5.09 -3.26
C ARG A 76 -14.28 4.31 -2.57
N GLU A 77 -14.46 3.87 -1.33
CA GLU A 77 -13.39 3.30 -0.52
C GLU A 77 -13.83 2.01 0.20
N VAL A 78 -13.13 0.91 -0.11
CA VAL A 78 -13.27 -0.38 0.58
C VAL A 78 -11.97 -0.75 1.29
N TRP A 79 -12.07 -1.20 2.54
CA TRP A 79 -10.95 -1.72 3.31
C TRP A 79 -11.00 -3.24 3.33
N VAL A 80 -9.85 -3.87 3.19
CA VAL A 80 -9.66 -5.32 3.29
C VAL A 80 -8.69 -5.57 4.43
N PHE A 81 -9.11 -6.41 5.36
CA PHE A 81 -8.40 -6.65 6.63
C PHE A 81 -7.60 -7.93 6.57
N GLN A 82 -6.62 -8.06 7.47
CA GLN A 82 -5.72 -9.22 7.57
C GLN A 82 -4.96 -9.53 6.28
N VAL A 83 -4.55 -8.48 5.56
CA VAL A 83 -3.77 -8.61 4.32
C VAL A 83 -2.30 -8.44 4.62
N ASP A 84 -1.53 -9.50 4.46
CA ASP A 84 -0.07 -9.44 4.44
C ASP A 84 0.42 -9.04 3.05
N ALA A 85 0.99 -7.84 2.94
CA ALA A 85 1.52 -7.30 1.69
C ALA A 85 2.72 -8.08 1.13
N THR A 86 3.28 -9.05 1.87
CA THR A 86 4.32 -9.97 1.39
C THR A 86 3.76 -11.27 0.82
N ARG A 87 2.44 -11.49 0.93
CA ARG A 87 1.77 -12.71 0.49
C ARG A 87 0.94 -12.45 -0.76
N THR A 88 1.35 -13.07 -1.86
CA THR A 88 0.69 -12.96 -3.18
C THR A 88 -0.82 -13.23 -3.12
N GLN A 89 -1.25 -14.27 -2.40
CA GLN A 89 -2.68 -14.60 -2.31
C GLN A 89 -3.49 -13.54 -1.58
N ASP A 90 -2.95 -12.93 -0.52
CA ASP A 90 -3.67 -11.92 0.26
C ASP A 90 -3.93 -10.68 -0.61
N ILE A 91 -2.94 -10.27 -1.42
CA ILE A 91 -3.10 -9.20 -2.42
C ILE A 91 -4.16 -9.57 -3.47
N ILE A 92 -4.11 -10.79 -4.01
CA ILE A 92 -5.09 -11.28 -4.99
C ILE A 92 -6.51 -11.20 -4.41
N GLN A 93 -6.71 -11.64 -3.18
CA GLN A 93 -8.02 -11.61 -2.53
C GLN A 93 -8.49 -10.18 -2.30
N ALA A 94 -7.62 -9.29 -1.83
CA ALA A 94 -7.95 -7.88 -1.65
C ALA A 94 -8.38 -7.20 -2.96
N VAL A 95 -7.64 -7.44 -4.04
CA VAL A 95 -7.99 -6.90 -5.36
C VAL A 95 -9.33 -7.44 -5.85
N ARG A 96 -9.62 -8.73 -5.64
CA ARG A 96 -10.92 -9.32 -6.01
C ARG A 96 -12.09 -8.73 -5.22
N VAL A 97 -11.90 -8.40 -3.93
CA VAL A 97 -12.92 -7.67 -3.16
C VAL A 97 -13.23 -6.33 -3.85
N GLY A 98 -12.19 -5.57 -4.23
CA GLY A 98 -12.37 -4.33 -4.99
C GLY A 98 -13.04 -4.51 -6.35
N MET A 99 -12.62 -5.53 -7.11
CA MET A 99 -13.23 -5.86 -8.40
C MET A 99 -14.72 -6.15 -8.26
N PHE A 100 -15.10 -6.94 -7.24
CA PHE A 100 -16.48 -7.27 -6.94
C PHE A 100 -17.28 -6.03 -6.52
N PHE A 101 -16.73 -5.23 -5.60
CA PHE A 101 -17.44 -4.10 -5.02
C PHE A 101 -17.64 -2.94 -6.02
N PHE A 102 -16.61 -2.61 -6.80
CA PHE A 102 -16.62 -1.49 -7.75
C PHE A 102 -16.95 -1.90 -9.19
N ASN A 103 -17.13 -3.20 -9.47
CA ASN A 103 -17.31 -3.74 -10.82
C ASN A 103 -16.18 -3.31 -11.78
N LEU A 104 -14.93 -3.50 -11.35
CA LEU A 104 -13.71 -3.13 -12.07
C LEU A 104 -12.84 -4.33 -12.42
N THR A 105 -11.91 -4.13 -13.35
CA THR A 105 -10.87 -5.11 -13.66
C THR A 105 -9.69 -4.99 -12.68
N ALA A 106 -8.87 -6.05 -12.57
CA ALA A 106 -7.65 -5.99 -11.78
C ALA A 106 -6.69 -4.89 -12.27
N ASP A 107 -6.59 -4.71 -13.59
CA ASP A 107 -5.82 -3.63 -14.23
C ASP A 107 -6.23 -2.23 -13.75
N ASP A 108 -7.53 -2.01 -13.51
CA ASP A 108 -8.03 -0.72 -13.06
C ASP A 108 -7.61 -0.41 -11.62
N LEU A 109 -7.34 -1.43 -10.80
CA LEU A 109 -7.00 -1.30 -9.39
C LEU A 109 -5.48 -1.39 -9.13
N LEU A 110 -4.79 -2.26 -9.85
CA LEU A 110 -3.36 -2.56 -9.63
C LEU A 110 -2.40 -1.67 -10.41
N ARG A 111 -2.87 -0.89 -11.38
CA ARG A 111 -2.00 0.00 -12.15
C ARG A 111 -1.25 1.00 -11.26
N ASP A 112 -1.88 1.45 -10.18
CA ASP A 112 -1.27 2.32 -9.19
C ASP A 112 -1.44 1.72 -7.79
N VAL A 113 -0.33 1.23 -7.24
CA VAL A 113 -0.25 0.68 -5.89
C VAL A 113 0.53 1.64 -5.02
N TYR A 114 -0.02 2.03 -3.89
CA TYR A 114 0.63 2.95 -2.96
C TYR A 114 0.98 2.25 -1.64
N VAL A 115 2.11 2.63 -1.07
CA VAL A 115 2.47 2.23 0.29
C VAL A 115 3.11 3.38 1.03
N LYS A 116 2.87 3.41 2.34
CA LYS A 116 3.41 4.42 3.22
C LYS A 116 4.31 3.76 4.25
N ASN A 117 5.59 3.73 3.91
CA ASN A 117 6.68 3.24 4.74
C ASN A 117 6.42 1.86 5.40
N LEU A 118 6.68 0.78 4.65
CA LEU A 118 6.74 -0.56 5.22
C LEU A 118 7.87 -0.60 6.27
N ASP A 119 7.51 -0.93 7.50
CA ASP A 119 8.45 -1.02 8.63
C ASP A 119 8.18 -2.30 9.43
N VAL A 120 9.23 -3.10 9.67
CA VAL A 120 9.18 -4.29 10.54
C VAL A 120 9.04 -3.93 12.03
N GLY A 121 9.13 -2.65 12.39
CA GLY A 121 8.95 -2.15 13.75
C GLY A 121 10.18 -2.34 14.65
N ASP A 122 10.05 -1.91 15.91
CA ASP A 122 11.12 -1.96 16.92
C ASP A 122 11.11 -3.26 17.76
N GLU A 123 10.14 -4.14 17.55
CA GLU A 123 9.91 -5.35 18.35
C GLU A 123 11.09 -6.34 18.31
N LEU A 124 11.99 -6.20 17.35
CA LEU A 124 13.12 -7.10 17.16
C LEU A 124 14.33 -6.81 18.05
N GLY A 125 14.39 -5.67 18.76
CA GLY A 125 15.59 -5.28 19.55
C GLY A 125 16.88 -5.28 18.72
N ALA A 126 16.73 -5.16 17.39
CA ALA A 126 17.75 -5.46 16.41
C ALA A 126 18.70 -4.27 16.23
N SER A 127 19.94 -4.55 15.84
CA SER A 127 20.90 -3.50 15.47
C SER A 127 20.40 -2.73 14.24
N ALA A 128 20.84 -1.48 14.07
CA ALA A 128 20.45 -0.65 12.93
C ALA A 128 20.67 -1.35 11.56
N PRO A 129 21.80 -2.03 11.30
CA PRO A 129 21.97 -2.80 10.05
C PRO A 129 20.98 -3.95 9.88
N ALA A 130 20.61 -4.62 10.97
CA ALA A 130 19.63 -5.71 10.92
C ALA A 130 18.21 -5.18 10.62
N LEU A 131 17.83 -4.02 11.17
CA LEU A 131 16.57 -3.34 10.83
C LEU A 131 16.53 -2.92 9.36
N VAL A 132 17.62 -2.35 8.83
CA VAL A 132 17.71 -2.01 7.41
C VAL A 132 17.55 -3.26 6.54
N ASN A 133 18.22 -4.36 6.87
CA ASN A 133 18.08 -5.60 6.10
C ASN A 133 16.67 -6.20 6.18
N ALA A 134 16.05 -6.18 7.36
CA ALA A 134 14.68 -6.66 7.52
C ALA A 134 13.68 -5.84 6.70
N ASN A 135 13.81 -4.51 6.72
CA ASN A 135 13.00 -3.63 5.87
C ASN A 135 13.28 -3.85 4.39
N ARG A 136 14.54 -4.02 3.97
CA ARG A 136 14.87 -4.38 2.58
C ARG A 136 14.13 -5.63 2.13
N THR A 137 14.19 -6.70 2.92
CA THR A 137 13.48 -7.96 2.64
C THR A 137 11.96 -7.74 2.58
N LEU A 138 11.40 -6.89 3.45
CA LEU A 138 9.99 -6.55 3.43
C LEU A 138 9.57 -5.90 2.11
N TYR A 139 10.30 -4.87 1.66
CA TYR A 139 10.02 -4.22 0.37
C TYR A 139 10.24 -5.14 -0.83
N GLU A 140 11.29 -5.97 -0.78
CA GLU A 140 11.58 -6.95 -1.83
C GLU A 140 10.43 -7.96 -1.96
N ASN A 141 10.03 -8.58 -0.86
CA ASN A 141 8.95 -9.56 -0.83
C ASN A 141 7.61 -8.94 -1.24
N THR A 142 7.32 -7.70 -0.82
CA THR A 142 6.11 -6.99 -1.28
C THR A 142 6.13 -6.73 -2.78
N GLY A 143 7.27 -6.31 -3.36
CA GLY A 143 7.39 -6.12 -4.81
C GLY A 143 7.23 -7.43 -5.59
N VAL A 144 7.79 -8.53 -5.10
CA VAL A 144 7.62 -9.87 -5.68
C VAL A 144 6.14 -10.29 -5.63
N ALA A 145 5.51 -10.17 -4.46
CA ALA A 145 4.11 -10.54 -4.27
C ALA A 145 3.16 -9.72 -5.15
N LEU A 146 3.44 -8.42 -5.32
CA LEU A 146 2.67 -7.55 -6.21
C LEU A 146 2.75 -8.00 -7.67
N ARG A 147 3.95 -8.30 -8.17
CA ARG A 147 4.14 -8.75 -9.55
C ARG A 147 3.46 -10.09 -9.79
N GLU A 148 3.61 -11.03 -8.86
CA GLU A 148 2.95 -12.33 -8.96
C GLU A 148 1.42 -12.20 -8.92
N ALA A 149 0.88 -11.33 -8.06
CA ALA A 149 -0.54 -11.07 -7.96
C ALA A 149 -1.08 -10.45 -9.27
N ALA A 150 -0.37 -9.46 -9.82
CA ALA A 150 -0.71 -8.86 -11.10
C ALA A 150 -0.72 -9.89 -12.23
N GLY A 151 0.30 -10.75 -12.30
CA GLY A 151 0.37 -11.85 -13.27
C GLY A 151 -0.77 -12.87 -13.11
N ALA A 152 -1.06 -13.29 -11.88
CA ALA A 152 -2.13 -14.24 -11.58
C ALA A 152 -3.54 -13.68 -11.87
N LEU A 153 -3.70 -12.36 -11.80
CA LEU A 153 -4.95 -11.65 -12.14
C LEU A 153 -5.03 -11.25 -13.62
N GLY A 154 -3.99 -11.54 -14.41
CA GLY A 154 -3.95 -11.26 -15.84
C GLY A 154 -3.81 -9.76 -16.17
N CYS A 155 -3.18 -8.99 -15.29
CA CYS A 155 -2.98 -7.56 -15.50
C CYS A 155 -2.04 -7.31 -16.70
N GLY A 156 -2.45 -6.42 -17.59
CA GLY A 156 -1.71 -6.01 -18.77
C GLY A 156 -1.07 -4.63 -18.59
N GLY A 157 0.26 -4.57 -18.67
CA GLY A 157 1.03 -3.33 -18.69
C GLY A 157 1.75 -3.04 -17.38
N ASP A 158 2.16 -1.79 -17.24
CA ASP A 158 3.05 -1.34 -16.17
C ASP A 158 2.31 -1.24 -14.83
N LEU A 159 2.92 -1.80 -13.78
CA LEU A 159 2.50 -1.59 -12.41
C LEU A 159 3.34 -0.46 -11.79
N ASN A 160 2.68 0.62 -11.37
CA ASN A 160 3.33 1.73 -10.69
C ASN A 160 3.24 1.51 -9.18
N PHE A 161 4.37 1.21 -8.56
CA PHE A 161 4.48 1.10 -7.11
C PHE A 161 5.02 2.40 -6.52
N TRP A 162 4.13 3.13 -5.87
CA TRP A 162 4.35 4.43 -5.27
C TRP A 162 4.69 4.29 -3.79
N ILE A 163 5.87 4.75 -3.39
CA ILE A 163 6.39 4.55 -2.04
C ILE A 163 6.62 5.92 -1.41
N TYR A 164 5.88 6.20 -0.34
CA TYR A 164 6.21 7.31 0.54
C TYR A 164 7.28 6.87 1.54
N SER A 165 8.41 7.56 1.54
CA SER A 165 9.48 7.35 2.51
C SER A 165 9.83 8.65 3.21
N HIS A 166 10.29 8.58 4.46
CA HIS A 166 10.87 9.73 5.13
C HIS A 166 12.26 9.99 4.54
N ASN A 167 12.53 11.21 4.08
CA ASN A 167 13.76 11.55 3.33
C ASN A 167 15.08 11.27 4.07
N ASN A 168 15.01 11.20 5.40
CA ASN A 168 16.13 10.83 6.28
C ASN A 168 15.78 9.62 7.14
N ASN A 169 15.11 8.60 6.59
CA ASN A 169 14.80 7.37 7.32
C ASN A 169 16.08 6.52 7.52
N PRO A 170 16.66 6.44 8.73
CA PRO A 170 17.84 5.61 8.95
C PRO A 170 17.54 4.11 8.88
N ARG A 171 16.27 3.70 9.04
CA ARG A 171 15.82 2.30 8.98
C ARG A 171 15.57 1.80 7.56
N MET A 172 15.44 2.72 6.60
CA MET A 172 15.34 2.39 5.19
C MET A 172 15.92 3.52 4.33
N PRO A 173 17.26 3.60 4.23
CA PRO A 173 17.92 4.56 3.35
C PRO A 173 17.48 4.42 1.89
N GLN A 174 17.48 5.52 1.13
CA GLN A 174 17.00 5.52 -0.26
C GLN A 174 17.70 4.49 -1.15
N ASN A 175 19.02 4.33 -1.04
CA ASN A 175 19.75 3.34 -1.83
C ASN A 175 19.32 1.90 -1.48
N ALA A 176 19.11 1.61 -0.20
CA ALA A 176 18.61 0.31 0.25
C ALA A 176 17.20 0.04 -0.26
N LEU A 177 16.33 1.06 -0.27
CA LEU A 177 14.99 0.98 -0.85
C LEU A 177 15.05 0.69 -2.36
N HIS A 178 15.87 1.44 -3.09
CA HIS A 178 16.02 1.27 -4.54
C HIS A 178 16.59 -0.11 -4.88
N GLU A 179 17.58 -0.59 -4.12
CA GLU A 179 18.11 -1.95 -4.25
C GLU A 179 17.02 -3.00 -4.00
N ALA A 180 16.26 -2.91 -2.91
CA ALA A 180 15.21 -3.88 -2.58
C ALA A 180 14.14 -3.98 -3.68
N VAL A 181 13.69 -2.84 -4.19
CA VAL A 181 12.65 -2.80 -5.23
C VAL A 181 13.22 -3.22 -6.60
N SER A 182 14.50 -2.94 -6.87
CA SER A 182 15.18 -3.47 -8.06
C SER A 182 15.32 -4.99 -8.00
N SER A 183 15.68 -5.56 -6.84
CA SER A 183 15.75 -7.01 -6.62
C SER A 183 14.39 -7.69 -6.79
N ALA A 184 13.30 -7.02 -6.41
CA ALA A 184 11.95 -7.48 -6.69
C ALA A 184 11.60 -7.48 -8.19
N GLY A 185 12.44 -6.88 -9.05
CA GLY A 185 12.31 -6.86 -10.50
C GLY A 185 11.72 -5.59 -11.09
N ALA A 186 11.81 -4.46 -10.39
CA ALA A 186 11.47 -3.17 -10.97
C ALA A 186 12.45 -2.81 -12.10
N ARG A 187 11.91 -2.37 -13.23
CA ARG A 187 12.68 -1.95 -14.42
C ARG A 187 13.11 -0.48 -14.39
N SER A 188 12.44 0.32 -13.58
CA SER A 188 12.77 1.73 -13.38
C SER A 188 12.36 2.16 -11.98
N ILE A 189 13.20 2.96 -11.34
CA ILE A 189 12.90 3.58 -10.04
C ILE A 189 13.29 5.05 -10.16
N VAL A 190 12.32 5.92 -9.91
CA VAL A 190 12.52 7.36 -9.90
C VAL A 190 12.09 7.92 -8.56
N THR A 191 12.83 8.91 -8.09
CA THR A 191 12.48 9.67 -6.88
C THR A 191 12.06 11.05 -7.32
N ASP A 192 10.98 11.54 -6.73
CA ASP A 192 10.46 12.86 -7.03
C ASP A 192 11.56 13.92 -6.86
N SER A 193 11.70 14.77 -7.88
CA SER A 193 12.65 15.86 -7.87
C SER A 193 12.18 17.01 -6.98
N VAL A 194 10.87 17.10 -6.76
CA VAL A 194 10.21 18.14 -5.97
C VAL A 194 9.97 17.63 -4.55
N LYS A 195 10.86 17.98 -3.63
CA LYS A 195 10.80 17.61 -2.19
C LYS A 195 9.76 18.41 -1.40
N ALA A 196 8.56 18.61 -1.95
CA ALA A 196 7.51 19.43 -1.38
C ALA A 196 6.48 18.65 -0.55
N HIS A 197 6.52 17.32 -0.59
CA HIS A 197 5.49 16.50 0.04
C HIS A 197 5.68 16.44 1.55
N TRP A 198 4.80 17.08 2.29
CA TRP A 198 4.71 16.91 3.73
C TRP A 198 3.72 15.80 4.04
N ALA A 199 4.23 14.66 4.49
CA ALA A 199 3.41 13.53 4.91
C ALA A 199 3.80 13.10 6.32
N ARG A 200 2.82 12.65 7.09
CA ARG A 200 3.04 11.98 8.37
C ARG A 200 3.47 10.55 8.10
N VAL A 201 4.75 10.23 8.08
CA VAL A 201 5.23 8.89 7.73
C VAL A 201 5.24 8.03 9.00
N GLY A 202 4.24 7.16 9.10
CA GLY A 202 4.04 6.27 10.24
C GLY A 202 4.77 4.93 10.13
N ASN A 203 4.46 4.02 11.06
CA ASN A 203 4.82 2.61 10.99
C ASN A 203 3.58 1.76 10.63
N ASN A 204 3.80 0.48 10.39
CA ASN A 204 2.73 -0.49 10.10
C ASN A 204 1.78 -0.76 11.29
N GLN A 205 2.14 -0.32 12.50
CA GLN A 205 1.30 -0.38 13.71
C GLN A 205 0.30 0.78 13.77
N GLY A 206 0.37 1.72 12.82
CA GLY A 206 -0.53 2.86 12.72
C GLY A 206 -0.14 4.05 13.59
N ASP A 207 1.09 4.09 14.11
CA ASP A 207 1.59 5.30 14.74
C ASP A 207 1.75 6.40 13.68
N PRO A 208 1.27 7.63 13.93
CA PRO A 208 1.29 8.72 12.96
C PRO A 208 2.69 9.03 12.39
N GLY A 209 3.73 8.72 13.16
CA GLY A 209 5.07 9.25 12.94
C GLY A 209 5.10 10.78 12.88
N PRO A 210 6.29 11.36 12.67
CA PRO A 210 6.44 12.80 12.51
C PRO A 210 5.87 13.27 11.16
N LEU A 211 5.30 14.49 11.15
CA LEU A 211 5.07 15.21 9.90
C LEU A 211 6.44 15.61 9.33
N CYS A 212 6.78 15.09 8.17
CA CYS A 212 8.11 15.23 7.59
C CYS A 212 8.02 15.52 6.10
N LYS A 213 9.12 16.03 5.54
CA LYS A 213 9.32 15.98 4.10
C LYS A 213 9.50 14.53 3.69
N SER A 214 8.50 13.96 3.03
CA SER A 214 8.58 12.63 2.46
C SER A 214 9.15 12.71 1.05
N ASP A 215 10.02 11.76 0.71
CA ASP A 215 10.33 11.48 -0.68
C ASP A 215 9.23 10.57 -1.23
N LEU A 216 8.78 10.85 -2.46
CA LEU A 216 7.90 9.96 -3.22
C LEU A 216 8.76 9.21 -4.23
N HIS A 217 8.74 7.89 -4.17
CA HIS A 217 9.39 7.05 -5.17
C HIS A 217 8.34 6.39 -6.04
N ARG A 218 8.63 6.25 -7.33
CA ARG A 218 7.87 5.42 -8.25
C ARG A 218 8.76 4.32 -8.80
N ALA A 219 8.45 3.09 -8.44
CA ALA A 219 9.00 1.92 -9.09
C ALA A 219 8.02 1.39 -10.14
N ILE A 220 8.53 1.02 -11.31
CA ILE A 220 7.74 0.43 -12.38
C ILE A 220 8.15 -1.02 -12.52
N PHE A 221 7.17 -1.93 -12.44
CA PHE A 221 7.32 -3.34 -12.78
C PHE A 221 6.74 -3.57 -14.18
#